data_AF-A0A1I5FVH5-F1
#
_entry.id   AF-A0A1I5FVH5-F1
#
_cell.length_a   1.000
_cell.length_b   1.000
_cell.length_c   1.000
_cell.angle_alpha   90.00
_cell.angle_beta   90.00
_cell.angle_gamma   90.00
#
_symmetry.space_group_name_H-M   'P 1'
#
loop_
_entity.id
_entity.type
_entity.pdbx_description
1 polymer ?
#
loop_
_entity_poly.entity_id
_entity_poly.type
_entity_poly.pdbx_seq_one_letter_code
_entity_poly.pdbx_strand_id
1 'polypeptide(L)' 'MNRDKLIEEIKNEYARIASSESQQHFHQTTTDLTPEAYYEKLLSKAINEINKGTFDNFKSGEEVVTAIANDKTWISDWK' A
#
# COMPACT_ATOMS: atom_id res chain seq x y z
N MET A 1 -5.95 4.03 17.18
CA MET A 1 -4.73 3.38 16.65
C MET A 1 -3.60 4.41 16.69
N ASN A 2 -2.35 4.03 16.96
CA ASN A 2 -1.23 4.96 16.78
C ASN A 2 -0.77 4.94 15.32
N ARG A 3 -0.41 6.10 14.76
CA ARG A 3 0.03 6.22 13.37
C ARG A 3 1.30 5.41 13.11
N ASP A 4 2.24 5.36 14.06
CA ASP A 4 3.43 4.50 13.97
C ASP A 4 3.06 3.02 13.84
N LYS A 5 2.12 2.55 14.67
CA LYS A 5 1.61 1.19 14.59
C LYS A 5 0.93 0.92 13.25
N LEU A 6 0.14 1.87 12.76
CA LEU A 6 -0.51 1.76 11.45
C LEU A 6 0.52 1.67 10.32
N ILE A 7 1.60 2.47 10.39
CA ILE A 7 2.73 2.44 9.46
C ILE A 7 3.43 1.07 9.47
N GLU A 8 3.67 0.49 10.64
CA GLU A 8 4.26 -0.85 10.74
C GLU A 8 3.36 -1.93 10.13
N GLU A 9 2.05 -1.86 10.38
CA GLU A 9 1.10 -2.81 9.80
C GLU A 9 1.02 -2.71 8.28
N ILE A 10 0.91 -1.49 7.72
CA ILE A 10 0.86 -1.33 6.25
C ILE A 10 2.18 -1.75 5.59
N LYS A 11 3.34 -1.55 6.24
CA LYS A 11 4.64 -2.01 5.73
C LYS A 11 4.67 -3.52 5.60
N ASN A 12 4.20 -4.23 6.63
CA ASN A 12 4.14 -5.68 6.62
C ASN A 12 3.16 -6.20 5.56
N GLU A 13 1.98 -5.56 5.44
CA GLU A 13 0.97 -5.94 4.47
C GLU A 13 1.47 -5.75 3.02
N TYR A 14 2.06 -4.60 2.70
CA TYR A 14 2.63 -4.37 1.37
C TYR A 14 3.80 -5.30 1.06
N ALA A 15 4.66 -5.62 2.04
CA ALA A 15 5.73 -6.60 1.86
C ALA A 15 5.17 -8.01 1.56
N ARG A 16 4.09 -8.40 2.25
CA ARG A 16 3.38 -9.67 2.02
C ARG A 16 2.77 -9.71 0.62
N ILE A 17 2.11 -8.64 0.19
CA ILE A 17 1.50 -8.56 -1.14
C ILE A 17 2.57 -8.58 -2.22
N ALA A 18 3.62 -7.75 -2.11
CA ALA A 18 4.72 -7.76 -3.08
C ALA A 18 5.38 -9.14 -3.20
N SER A 19 5.58 -9.84 -2.07
CA SER A 19 6.13 -11.20 -2.06
C SER A 19 5.15 -12.22 -2.66
N SER A 20 3.84 -12.06 -2.44
CA SER A 20 2.83 -12.96 -2.99
C SER A 20 2.61 -12.74 -4.48
N GLU A 21 2.52 -11.49 -4.94
CA GLU A 21 2.39 -11.14 -6.34
C GLU A 21 3.66 -11.46 -7.12
N SER A 22 4.86 -11.19 -6.60
CA SER A 22 6.10 -11.61 -7.28
C SER A 22 6.17 -13.13 -7.52
N GLN A 23 5.58 -13.93 -6.62
CA GLN A 23 5.46 -15.38 -6.82
C GLN A 23 4.34 -15.77 -7.79
N GLN A 24 3.19 -15.10 -7.77
CA GLN A 24 2.04 -15.43 -8.64
C GLN A 24 2.14 -14.83 -10.05
N HIS A 25 2.80 -13.69 -10.20
CA HIS A 25 2.88 -12.90 -11.43
C HIS A 25 4.23 -13.05 -12.16
N PHE A 26 4.90 -14.19 -12.01
CA PHE A 26 6.15 -14.48 -12.73
C PHE A 26 6.01 -14.46 -14.27
N HIS A 27 4.80 -14.30 -14.83
CA HIS A 27 4.59 -14.33 -16.29
C HIS A 27 3.63 -13.32 -16.93
N GLN A 28 3.03 -12.34 -16.24
CA GLN A 28 2.08 -11.43 -16.91
C GLN A 28 2.39 -9.93 -16.71
N THR A 29 3.05 -9.41 -17.76
CA THR A 29 2.91 -8.12 -18.43
C THR A 29 1.82 -7.18 -17.88
N THR A 30 2.20 -5.91 -17.62
CA THR A 30 1.54 -4.65 -18.07
C THR A 30 1.87 -3.56 -17.06
N THR A 31 3.09 -3.01 -17.13
CA THR A 31 3.59 -1.69 -16.64
C THR A 31 5.12 -1.86 -16.58
N ASP A 32 5.90 -0.89 -17.05
CA ASP A 32 7.38 -0.88 -16.99
C ASP A 32 7.99 -0.94 -15.56
N LEU A 33 7.19 -1.29 -14.55
CA LEU A 33 7.56 -1.35 -13.13
C LEU A 33 7.45 -2.79 -12.62
N THR A 34 8.46 -3.23 -11.88
CA THR A 34 8.38 -4.49 -11.13
C THR A 34 7.33 -4.39 -10.02
N PRO A 35 6.74 -5.53 -9.59
CA PRO A 35 5.81 -5.55 -8.45
C PRO A 35 6.40 -4.87 -7.21
N GLU A 36 7.69 -5.07 -6.94
CA GLU A 36 8.36 -4.40 -5.81
C GLU A 36 8.31 -2.88 -5.93
N ALA A 37 8.71 -2.32 -7.07
CA ALA A 37 8.74 -0.87 -7.27
C ALA A 37 7.35 -0.24 -7.22
N TYR A 38 6.34 -0.96 -7.73
CA TYR A 38 4.94 -0.54 -7.64
C TYR A 38 4.46 -0.45 -6.19
N TYR A 39 4.70 -1.48 -5.38
CA TYR A 39 4.29 -1.51 -3.98
C TYR A 39 5.10 -0.58 -3.09
N GLU A 40 6.39 -0.37 -3.36
CA GLU A 40 7.19 0.62 -2.66
C GLU A 40 6.66 2.05 -2.88
N LYS A 41 6.28 2.39 -4.12
CA LYS A 41 5.66 3.69 -4.43
C LYS A 41 4.32 3.86 -3.70
N LEU A 42 3.51 2.82 -3.68
CA LEU A 42 2.23 2.77 -2.95
C LEU A 42 2.43 2.95 -1.45
N LEU A 43 3.36 2.20 -0.85
CA LEU A 43 3.70 2.25 0.56
C LEU A 43 4.17 3.66 0.95
N SER A 44 5.08 4.26 0.18
CA SER A 44 5.57 5.60 0.45
C SER A 44 4.44 6.64 0.47
N LYS A 45 3.53 6.58 -0.52
CA LYS A 45 2.37 7.48 -0.56
C LYS A 45 1.37 7.19 0.57
N ALA A 46 1.11 5.93 0.88
CA ALA A 46 0.23 5.53 1.98
C ALA A 46 0.77 6.06 3.33
N ILE A 47 2.07 5.93 3.59
CA ILE A 47 2.72 6.49 4.78
C ILE A 47 2.54 8.02 4.83
N ASN A 48 2.69 8.72 3.70
CA ASN A 48 2.47 10.17 3.66
C ASN A 48 1.02 10.55 4.02
N GLU A 49 0.04 9.82 3.48
CA GLU A 49 -1.38 10.02 3.78
C GLU A 49 -1.74 9.64 5.24
N ILE A 50 -1.11 8.61 5.82
CA ILE A 50 -1.22 8.31 7.26
C ILE A 50 -0.69 9.48 8.10
N ASN A 51 0.47 10.04 7.74
CA ASN A 51 1.06 11.17 8.46
C ASN A 51 0.20 12.44 8.37
N LYS A 52 -0.54 12.62 7.27
CA LYS A 52 -1.54 13.69 7.11
C LYS A 52 -2.81 13.46 7.93
N GLY A 53 -3.04 12.22 8.39
CA GLY A 53 -4.26 11.83 9.10
C GLY A 53 -5.41 11.38 8.20
N THR A 54 -5.17 11.16 6.91
CA THR A 54 -6.19 10.68 5.94
C THR A 54 -6.80 9.34 6.39
N PHE A 55 -6.00 8.49 7.05
CA PHE A 55 -6.40 7.16 7.51
C PHE A 55 -6.67 7.07 9.02
N ASP A 56 -6.80 8.19 9.75
CA ASP A 56 -7.04 8.15 11.20
C ASP A 56 -8.36 7.44 11.60
N ASN A 57 -9.31 7.34 10.66
CA ASN A 57 -10.59 6.66 10.89
C ASN A 57 -10.52 5.13 10.71
N PHE A 58 -9.37 4.59 10.28
CA PHE A 58 -9.17 3.16 10.06
C PHE A 58 -8.68 2.46 11.33
N LYS A 59 -9.04 1.18 11.49
CA LYS A 59 -8.73 0.41 12.71
C LYS A 59 -7.50 -0.49 12.55
N SER A 60 -7.11 -0.84 11.33
CA SER A 60 -5.92 -1.65 11.03
C SER A 60 -5.21 -1.19 9.75
N GLY A 61 -3.92 -1.57 9.61
CA GLY A 61 -3.19 -1.36 8.37
C GLY A 61 -3.78 -2.16 7.21
N GLU A 62 -4.35 -3.33 7.47
CA GLU A 62 -5.05 -4.15 6.47
C GLU A 62 -6.24 -3.41 5.85
N GLU A 63 -7.06 -2.72 6.66
CA GLU A 63 -8.19 -1.94 6.13
C GLU A 63 -7.70 -0.79 5.25
N VAL A 64 -6.58 -0.15 5.61
CA VAL A 64 -5.96 0.92 4.81
C VAL A 64 -5.49 0.40 3.46
N VAL A 65 -4.72 -0.69 3.46
CA VAL A 65 -4.21 -1.29 2.22
C VAL A 65 -5.35 -1.78 1.34
N THR A 66 -6.37 -2.39 1.94
CA THR A 66 -7.58 -2.83 1.24
C THR A 66 -8.33 -1.65 0.65
N ALA A 67 -8.53 -0.55 1.40
CA ALA A 67 -9.21 0.64 0.89
C ALA A 67 -8.46 1.28 -0.28
N ILE A 68 -7.13 1.37 -0.20
CA ILE A 68 -6.29 1.88 -1.29
C ILE A 68 -6.34 0.96 -2.52
N ALA A 69 -6.33 -0.35 -2.31
CA ALA A 69 -6.40 -1.33 -3.40
C ALA A 69 -7.76 -1.28 -4.12
N ASN A 70 -8.85 -1.06 -3.38
CA ASN A 70 -10.20 -0.91 -3.94
C ASN A 70 -10.40 0.46 -4.58
N ASP A 71 -9.88 1.52 -3.96
CA ASP A 71 -10.04 2.90 -4.41
C ASP A 71 -8.72 3.67 -4.33
N LYS A 72 -8.15 3.96 -5.50
CA LYS A 72 -6.87 4.67 -5.58
C LYS A 72 -7.00 6.17 -5.31
N THR A 73 -8.21 6.72 -5.16
CA THR A 73 -8.39 8.14 -4.81
C THR A 73 -7.91 8.46 -3.40
N TRP A 74 -7.78 7.44 -2.53
CA TRP A 74 -7.16 7.58 -1.21
C TRP A 74 -5.69 8.01 -1.28
N ILE A 75 -5.03 7.75 -2.42
CA ILE A 75 -3.66 8.15 -2.67
C ILE A 75 -3.65 9.38 -3.55
N SER A 76 -3.39 10.53 -2.92
CA SER A 76 -3.19 11.79 -3.64
C SER A 76 -2.11 11.62 -4.71
N ASP A 77 -2.40 12.08 -5.94
CA ASP A 77 -1.47 12.02 -7.07
C ASP A 77 -1.12 10.58 -7.49
N TRP A 78 -2.07 9.65 -7.40
CA TRP A 78 -1.95 8.35 -8.05
C TRP A 78 -2.21 8.47 -9.56
N LYS A 79 -1.15 8.47 -10.36
CA LYS A 79 -1.20 8.61 -11.82
C LYS A 79 -0.21 7.66 -12.49
#